data_AF-A0A0A1TYH8-F1
#
_entry.id   AF-A0A0A1TYH8-F1
#
_cell.length_a   1.000
_cell.length_b   1.000
_cell.length_c   1.000
_cell.angle_alpha   90.00
_cell.angle_beta   90.00
_cell.angle_gamma   90.00
#
_symmetry.space_group_name_H-M   'P 1'
#
loop_
_entity.id
_entity.type
_entity.pdbx_description
1 polymer ?
#
loop_
_entity_poly.entity_id
_entity_poly.type
_entity_poly.pdbx_seq_one_letter_code
_entity_poly.pdbx_strand_id
1 'polypeptide(L)'
;MGNTPTTPNVTKPCSVYIVGSPHSGKTTLINNLADDTPDTPQKVFKLYVNNTTVLVNLVETHSLEEYNQMYFKDYSTKFVILVIDRSSQESYEYAVNACDEVNFECLQRLVVVPNITGTLQVTEDDLKMFAASASHHPYFTVDNSDTKSWATDIKNCLRDLLTKALAPRVEPMRKKKPVILLYDENGTLGEKRRTTAQITFKTRNIEIGETFPLVQEIESKDGNSENKTYQWELEYSSGGKSNCDIFVENRKYSYLFWEGVLNGTLEGRNISVNSVEELSVLLGRLGLNERERNDFVVYWMRDIYKFKSIGVRLVEEEYEKQVELEIDGFDKKRRVIIGMFDASGMKFDGIESVKQIERPKGKYIIEWGAFIIH
;
A
#
# COMPACT_ATOMS: atom_id res chain seq x y z
N MET A 1 -40.40 26.66 -3.52
CA MET A 1 -39.70 25.37 -3.72
C MET A 1 -38.88 25.14 -2.46
N GLY A 2 -39.30 24.18 -1.63
CA GLY A 2 -38.60 23.88 -0.38
C GLY A 2 -37.30 23.16 -0.67
N ASN A 3 -36.20 23.63 -0.10
CA ASN A 3 -34.94 22.90 -0.08
C ASN A 3 -35.14 21.66 0.79
N THR A 4 -35.27 20.50 0.15
CA THR A 4 -35.15 19.21 0.82
C THR A 4 -33.73 19.10 1.40
N PRO A 5 -33.57 18.78 2.69
CA PRO A 5 -32.25 18.50 3.24
C PRO A 5 -31.69 17.28 2.50
N THR A 6 -30.57 17.47 1.80
CA THR A 6 -29.79 16.36 1.25
C THR A 6 -29.41 15.43 2.41
N THR A 7 -29.95 14.22 2.39
CA THR A 7 -29.60 13.15 3.33
C THR A 7 -28.07 13.01 3.34
N PRO A 8 -27.38 13.08 4.49
CA PRO A 8 -25.93 12.90 4.53
C PRO A 8 -25.58 11.54 3.94
N ASN A 9 -24.66 11.52 2.97
CA ASN A 9 -24.11 10.28 2.41
C ASN A 9 -23.51 9.45 3.55
N VAL A 10 -24.21 8.37 3.94
CA VAL A 10 -23.74 7.44 4.96
C VAL A 10 -22.46 6.80 4.45
N THR A 11 -21.35 7.11 5.10
CA THR A 11 -20.02 6.65 4.70
C THR A 11 -19.63 5.41 5.49
N LYS A 12 -18.72 4.63 4.89
CA LYS A 12 -18.27 3.31 5.37
C LYS A 12 -17.94 3.34 6.88
N PRO A 13 -18.30 2.28 7.62
CA PRO A 13 -17.90 2.15 9.02
C PRO A 13 -16.37 2.11 9.15
N CYS A 14 -15.86 2.69 10.22
CA CYS A 14 -14.45 2.72 10.59
C CYS A 14 -14.23 1.90 11.85
N SER A 15 -13.27 1.00 11.86
CA SER A 15 -12.95 0.19 13.04
C SER A 15 -11.75 0.77 13.81
N VAL A 16 -11.91 0.94 15.11
CA VAL A 16 -10.86 1.34 16.06
C VAL A 16 -10.60 0.18 16.99
N TYR A 17 -9.42 -0.42 16.89
CA TYR A 17 -9.01 -1.53 17.75
C TYR A 17 -8.42 -1.01 19.04
N ILE A 18 -8.92 -1.49 20.17
CA ILE A 18 -8.46 -1.13 21.50
C ILE A 18 -7.60 -2.29 22.01
N VAL A 19 -6.29 -2.06 22.04
CA VAL A 19 -5.27 -3.07 22.34
C VAL A 19 -4.58 -2.72 23.64
N GLY A 20 -4.38 -3.71 24.51
CA GLY A 20 -3.76 -3.53 25.82
C GLY A 20 -3.88 -4.80 26.65
N SER A 21 -3.18 -4.85 27.78
CA SER A 21 -3.23 -6.00 28.70
C SER A 21 -4.65 -6.23 29.25
N PRO A 22 -4.98 -7.41 29.80
CA PRO A 22 -6.31 -7.71 30.35
C PRO A 22 -6.81 -6.70 31.41
N HIS A 23 -5.89 -6.07 32.14
CA HIS A 23 -6.21 -5.14 33.23
C HIS A 23 -5.98 -3.67 32.89
N SER A 24 -5.64 -3.35 31.63
CA SER A 24 -5.32 -1.99 31.19
C SER A 24 -6.49 -0.98 31.24
N GLY A 25 -7.71 -1.41 31.56
CA GLY A 25 -8.89 -0.52 31.61
C GLY A 25 -9.59 -0.32 30.25
N LYS A 26 -9.32 -1.16 29.25
CA LYS A 26 -9.92 -1.10 27.90
C LYS A 26 -11.44 -1.00 27.92
N THR A 27 -12.11 -1.87 28.68
CA THR A 27 -13.58 -1.90 28.75
C THR A 27 -14.15 -0.58 29.27
N THR A 28 -13.52 0.01 30.30
CA THR A 28 -13.89 1.33 30.82
C THR A 28 -13.68 2.42 29.78
N LEU A 29 -12.56 2.40 29.07
CA LEU A 29 -12.28 3.33 27.97
C LEU A 29 -13.35 3.25 26.88
N ILE A 30 -13.67 2.03 26.42
CA ILE A 30 -14.68 1.76 25.39
C ILE A 30 -16.05 2.27 25.82
N ASN A 31 -16.46 2.00 27.06
CA ASN A 31 -17.76 2.42 27.57
C ASN A 31 -17.92 3.94 27.61
N ASN A 32 -16.85 4.67 27.93
CA ASN A 32 -16.89 6.13 27.96
C ASN A 32 -16.75 6.77 26.57
N LEU A 33 -16.17 6.06 25.60
CA LEU A 33 -16.08 6.53 24.22
C LEU A 33 -17.35 6.24 23.42
N ALA A 34 -18.03 5.12 23.67
CA ALA A 34 -19.25 4.77 22.97
C ALA A 34 -20.37 5.79 23.22
N ASP A 35 -21.24 6.00 22.24
CA ASP A 35 -22.47 6.75 22.43
C ASP A 35 -23.48 5.85 23.17
N ASP A 36 -24.28 6.41 24.07
CA ASP A 36 -25.35 5.70 24.77
C ASP A 36 -26.48 5.35 23.78
N THR A 37 -26.35 4.21 23.10
CA THR A 37 -27.37 3.68 22.19
C THR A 37 -28.08 2.49 22.83
N PRO A 38 -29.39 2.57 23.12
CA PRO A 38 -30.13 1.51 23.82
C PRO A 38 -30.18 0.15 23.10
N ASP A 39 -29.99 0.12 21.77
CA ASP A 39 -30.44 -1.00 20.94
C ASP A 39 -29.34 -1.68 20.10
N THR A 40 -28.06 -1.37 20.34
CA THR A 40 -26.94 -2.04 19.61
C THR A 40 -25.96 -2.72 20.58
N PRO A 41 -25.69 -4.03 20.41
CA PRO A 41 -24.65 -4.71 21.19
C PRO A 41 -23.23 -4.26 20.83
N GLN A 42 -23.07 -3.54 19.72
CA GLN A 42 -21.80 -2.97 19.28
C GLN A 42 -21.56 -1.62 19.95
N LYS A 43 -20.35 -1.45 20.50
CA LYS A 43 -19.86 -0.19 21.06
C LYS A 43 -19.45 0.73 19.91
N VAL A 44 -20.26 1.74 19.64
CA VAL A 44 -20.06 2.65 18.50
C VAL A 44 -20.18 4.10 18.94
N PHE A 45 -19.55 5.01 18.18
CA PHE A 45 -19.84 6.43 18.27
C PHE A 45 -19.78 7.11 16.91
N LYS A 46 -20.37 8.28 16.78
CA LYS A 46 -20.40 9.03 15.51
C LYS A 46 -19.36 10.15 15.50
N LEU A 47 -18.64 10.28 14.39
CA LEU A 47 -17.79 11.44 14.09
C LEU A 47 -18.28 12.16 12.85
N TYR A 48 -18.27 13.49 12.89
CA TYR A 48 -18.45 14.33 11.71
C TYR A 48 -17.07 14.73 11.17
N VAL A 49 -16.76 14.33 9.94
CA VAL A 49 -15.50 14.59 9.23
C VAL A 49 -15.83 15.05 7.82
N ASN A 50 -15.33 16.20 7.37
CA ASN A 50 -15.51 16.71 5.99
C ASN A 50 -16.97 16.65 5.48
N ASN A 51 -17.93 17.13 6.28
CA ASN A 51 -19.39 17.07 6.01
C ASN A 51 -19.99 15.66 5.90
N THR A 52 -19.27 14.65 6.39
CA THR A 52 -19.67 13.26 6.37
C THR A 52 -19.75 12.72 7.80
N THR A 53 -20.81 11.94 8.07
CA THR A 53 -20.91 11.16 9.31
C THR A 53 -20.21 9.82 9.13
N VAL A 54 -19.19 9.57 9.95
CA VAL A 54 -18.47 8.30 10.04
C VAL A 54 -18.97 7.57 11.29
N LEU A 55 -19.41 6.33 11.13
CA LEU A 55 -19.71 5.44 12.23
C LEU A 55 -18.43 4.74 12.67
N VAL A 56 -18.01 4.96 13.91
CA VAL A 56 -16.80 4.37 14.47
C VAL A 56 -17.17 3.18 15.35
N ASN A 57 -16.67 2.01 14.98
CA ASN A 57 -16.82 0.76 15.72
C ASN A 57 -15.62 0.57 16.65
N LEU A 58 -15.87 0.49 17.95
CA LEU A 58 -14.85 0.18 18.96
C LEU A 58 -14.74 -1.33 19.10
N VAL A 59 -13.54 -1.86 18.86
CA VAL A 59 -13.28 -3.30 18.88
C VAL A 59 -12.28 -3.59 19.99
N GLU A 60 -12.75 -4.22 21.07
CA GLU A 60 -11.87 -4.71 22.13
C GLU A 60 -11.11 -5.96 21.64
N THR A 61 -9.81 -6.04 21.93
CA THR A 61 -9.02 -7.24 21.67
C THR A 61 -8.51 -7.83 22.98
N HIS A 62 -8.62 -9.14 23.14
CA HIS A 62 -8.16 -9.86 24.33
C HIS A 62 -6.71 -10.32 24.21
N SER A 63 -6.18 -10.48 22.99
CA SER A 63 -4.77 -10.81 22.73
C SER A 63 -4.26 -10.18 21.43
N LEU A 64 -2.93 -10.16 21.25
CA LEU A 64 -2.31 -9.75 19.99
C LEU A 64 -2.61 -10.73 18.86
N GLU A 65 -2.75 -12.02 19.17
CA GLU A 65 -3.16 -13.03 18.20
C GLU A 65 -4.58 -12.77 17.69
N GLU A 66 -5.53 -12.50 18.59
CA GLU A 66 -6.89 -12.14 18.21
C GLU A 66 -6.91 -10.85 17.39
N TYR A 67 -6.17 -9.82 17.83
CA TYR A 67 -5.98 -8.59 17.07
C TYR A 67 -5.50 -8.91 15.65
N ASN A 68 -4.45 -9.71 15.49
CA ASN A 68 -3.90 -10.05 14.18
C ASN A 68 -4.93 -10.80 13.32
N GLN A 69 -5.65 -11.78 13.87
CA GLN A 69 -6.71 -12.49 13.16
C GLN A 69 -7.86 -11.58 12.71
N MET A 70 -8.25 -10.61 13.54
CA MET A 70 -9.29 -9.62 13.21
C MET A 70 -8.79 -8.59 12.20
N TYR A 71 -7.54 -8.13 12.37
CA TYR A 71 -6.88 -7.17 11.50
C TYR A 71 -6.83 -7.65 10.05
N PHE A 72 -6.59 -8.94 9.81
CA PHE A 72 -6.60 -9.50 8.45
C PHE A 72 -8.01 -9.64 7.84
N LYS A 73 -9.09 -9.55 8.63
CA LYS A 73 -10.47 -9.73 8.16
C LYS A 73 -11.18 -8.42 7.84
N ASP A 74 -10.84 -7.34 8.54
CA ASP A 74 -11.42 -6.01 8.32
C ASP A 74 -10.51 -5.18 7.39
N TYR A 75 -11.10 -4.51 6.39
CA TYR A 75 -10.37 -3.68 5.42
C TYR A 75 -10.80 -2.20 5.50
N SER A 76 -11.59 -1.82 6.50
CA SER A 76 -11.95 -0.42 6.78
C SER A 76 -10.74 0.40 7.25
N THR A 77 -10.84 1.73 7.28
CA THR A 77 -9.80 2.60 7.85
C THR A 77 -9.48 2.15 9.27
N LYS A 78 -8.21 1.80 9.53
CA LYS A 78 -7.81 1.12 10.76
C LYS A 78 -7.07 2.09 11.69
N PHE A 79 -7.60 2.26 12.90
CA PHE A 79 -6.91 2.96 13.99
C PHE A 79 -6.67 1.98 15.13
N VAL A 80 -5.57 2.18 15.84
CA VAL A 80 -5.27 1.43 17.05
C VAL A 80 -5.14 2.40 18.22
N ILE A 81 -5.86 2.11 19.30
CA ILE A 81 -5.65 2.74 20.60
C ILE A 81 -4.90 1.74 21.47
N LEU A 82 -3.66 2.09 21.81
CA LEU A 82 -2.85 1.35 22.79
C LEU A 82 -3.20 1.86 24.18
N VAL A 83 -3.63 0.94 25.05
CA VAL A 83 -4.03 1.25 26.42
C VAL A 83 -2.97 0.75 27.40
N ILE A 84 -2.42 1.65 28.20
CA ILE A 84 -1.38 1.35 29.18
C ILE A 84 -1.88 1.68 30.58
N ASP A 85 -1.94 0.68 31.45
CA ASP A 85 -2.08 0.90 32.89
C ASP A 85 -0.74 1.31 33.49
N ARG A 86 -0.67 2.54 33.97
CA ARG A 86 0.55 3.15 34.53
C ARG A 86 1.00 2.50 35.84
N SER A 87 0.11 1.79 36.52
CA SER A 87 0.42 1.04 37.73
C SER A 87 1.01 -0.36 37.45
N SER A 88 1.11 -0.75 36.16
CA SER A 88 1.54 -2.08 35.73
C SER A 88 2.67 -2.02 34.69
N GLN A 89 3.87 -2.42 35.10
CA GLN A 89 5.00 -2.59 34.19
C GLN A 89 4.70 -3.59 33.06
N GLU A 90 3.97 -4.68 33.38
CA GLU A 90 3.52 -5.67 32.39
C GLU A 90 2.61 -5.05 31.33
N SER A 91 1.73 -4.11 31.72
CA SER A 91 0.89 -3.40 30.75
C SER A 91 1.70 -2.53 29.80
N TYR A 92 2.79 -1.93 30.27
CA TYR A 92 3.68 -1.13 29.44
C TYR A 92 4.46 -2.02 28.46
N GLU A 93 5.06 -3.12 28.95
CA GLU A 93 5.77 -4.08 28.11
C GLU A 93 4.86 -4.71 27.06
N TYR A 94 3.61 -5.01 27.42
CA TYR A 94 2.61 -5.47 26.46
C TYR A 94 2.38 -4.44 25.33
N ALA A 95 2.24 -3.16 25.67
CA ALA A 95 2.03 -2.11 24.67
C ALA A 95 3.27 -1.90 23.79
N VAL A 96 4.48 -2.05 24.33
CA VAL A 96 5.73 -2.05 23.56
C VAL A 96 5.75 -3.22 22.57
N ASN A 97 5.47 -4.45 23.04
CA ASN A 97 5.42 -5.62 22.16
C ASN A 97 4.31 -5.52 21.10
N ALA A 98 3.13 -5.01 21.49
CA ALA A 98 2.04 -4.71 20.55
C ALA A 98 2.47 -3.71 19.48
N CYS A 99 3.32 -2.75 19.86
CA CYS A 99 3.91 -1.74 18.98
C CYS A 99 5.05 -2.29 18.11
N ASP A 100 5.50 -3.53 18.29
CA ASP A 100 6.47 -4.22 17.43
C ASP A 100 5.83 -5.31 16.56
N GLU A 101 4.81 -6.02 17.06
CA GLU A 101 4.20 -7.16 16.34
C GLU A 101 3.12 -6.77 15.33
N VAL A 102 2.41 -5.66 15.55
CA VAL A 102 1.26 -5.25 14.73
C VAL A 102 1.73 -4.68 13.38
N ASN A 103 1.80 -5.46 12.31
CA ASN A 103 2.37 -5.04 11.02
C ASN A 103 1.90 -3.63 10.52
N PHE A 104 2.82 -2.66 10.47
CA PHE A 104 2.56 -1.22 10.69
C PHE A 104 2.35 -0.33 9.46
N GLU A 105 2.28 -0.87 8.24
CA GLU A 105 2.48 -0.04 7.04
C GLU A 105 1.46 1.12 6.85
N CYS A 106 0.27 1.11 7.47
CA CYS A 106 -0.77 2.14 7.29
C CYS A 106 -1.58 2.58 8.54
N LEU A 107 -1.16 2.25 9.79
CA LEU A 107 -1.97 2.53 10.99
C LEU A 107 -1.68 3.89 11.64
N GLN A 108 -2.69 4.76 11.77
CA GLN A 108 -2.64 5.89 12.70
C GLN A 108 -2.91 5.35 14.12
N ARG A 109 -2.08 5.74 15.10
CA ARG A 109 -2.17 5.22 16.48
C ARG A 109 -2.40 6.32 17.48
N LEU A 110 -2.93 5.90 18.62
CA LEU A 110 -3.15 6.72 19.78
C LEU A 110 -2.70 5.95 21.03
N VAL A 111 -1.96 6.61 21.92
CA VAL A 111 -1.63 6.06 23.23
C VAL A 111 -2.55 6.68 24.27
N VAL A 112 -3.25 5.84 25.02
CA VAL A 112 -4.14 6.25 26.11
C VAL A 112 -3.68 5.58 27.39
N VAL A 113 -3.51 6.37 28.44
CA VAL A 113 -3.02 5.92 29.74
C VAL A 113 -4.07 6.22 30.79
N PRO A 114 -4.93 5.23 31.12
CA PRO A 114 -5.88 5.38 32.20
C PRO A 114 -5.13 5.56 33.53
N ASN A 115 -5.49 6.59 34.26
CA ASN A 115 -5.00 6.85 35.60
C ASN A 115 -5.76 5.90 36.55
N ILE A 116 -5.30 4.66 36.61
CA ILE A 116 -5.84 3.66 37.53
C ILE A 116 -5.22 3.92 38.90
N THR A 117 -6.05 3.90 39.94
CA THR A 117 -5.61 4.12 41.32
C THR A 117 -4.57 3.08 41.72
N GLY A 118 -3.36 3.50 42.08
CA GLY A 118 -2.29 2.61 42.51
C GLY A 118 -0.93 3.29 42.59
N THR A 119 0.08 2.56 43.07
CA THR A 119 1.47 3.00 42.99
C THR A 119 1.91 2.96 41.53
N LEU A 120 2.34 4.10 41.00
CA LEU A 120 2.81 4.20 39.62
C LEU A 120 4.11 3.40 39.46
N GLN A 121 4.14 2.49 38.49
CA GLN A 121 5.33 1.72 38.14
C GLN A 121 6.00 2.26 36.88
N VAL A 122 5.22 2.91 36.00
CA VAL A 122 5.67 3.48 34.73
C VAL A 122 5.75 5.00 34.87
N THR A 123 6.93 5.57 34.58
CA THR A 123 7.15 7.01 34.74
C THR A 123 6.57 7.81 33.58
N GLU A 124 6.47 9.13 33.77
CA GLU A 124 6.04 10.01 32.68
C GLU A 124 7.04 10.02 31.52
N ASP A 125 8.32 9.88 31.84
CA ASP A 125 9.40 9.91 30.86
C ASP A 125 9.41 8.62 30.02
N ASP A 126 9.10 7.47 30.61
CA ASP A 126 8.91 6.21 29.87
C ASP A 126 7.80 6.33 28.83
N LEU A 127 6.66 6.91 29.23
CA LEU A 127 5.51 7.09 28.35
C LEU A 127 5.80 8.08 27.22
N LYS A 128 6.50 9.18 27.52
CA LYS A 128 6.94 10.15 26.50
C LYS A 128 7.95 9.53 25.53
N MET A 129 8.91 8.76 26.04
CA MET A 129 9.89 8.07 25.23
C MET A 129 9.22 7.07 24.29
N PHE A 130 8.26 6.29 24.80
CA PHE A 130 7.45 5.37 24.00
C PHE A 130 6.63 6.08 22.92
N ALA A 131 5.96 7.19 23.26
CA ALA A 131 5.19 7.97 22.30
C ALA A 131 6.08 8.62 21.21
N ALA A 132 7.31 9.00 21.57
CA ALA A 132 8.28 9.58 20.65
C ALA A 132 8.91 8.55 19.72
N SER A 133 9.26 7.35 20.23
CA SER A 133 9.86 6.27 19.43
C SER A 133 8.87 5.69 18.43
N ALA A 134 7.58 5.70 18.74
CA ALA A 134 6.52 5.28 17.85
C ALA A 134 6.00 6.46 16.99
N SER A 135 6.84 7.04 16.13
CA SER A 135 6.38 7.96 15.06
C SER A 135 5.51 9.16 15.48
N HIS A 136 5.73 9.73 16.68
CA HIS A 136 4.99 10.91 17.20
C HIS A 136 3.48 10.67 17.35
N HIS A 137 3.09 9.56 17.99
CA HIS A 137 1.68 9.31 18.27
C HIS A 137 1.13 10.27 19.34
N PRO A 138 -0.10 10.78 19.19
CA PRO A 138 -0.75 11.56 20.24
C PRO A 138 -0.92 10.69 21.49
N TYR A 139 -0.71 11.32 22.64
CA TYR A 139 -0.68 10.69 23.96
C TYR A 139 -1.67 11.39 24.89
N PHE A 140 -2.51 10.61 25.56
CA PHE A 140 -3.48 11.10 26.55
C PHE A 140 -3.34 10.35 27.88
N THR A 141 -3.17 11.09 28.97
CA THR A 141 -3.44 10.56 30.32
C THR A 141 -4.90 10.83 30.65
N VAL A 142 -5.65 9.81 31.04
CA VAL A 142 -7.10 9.93 31.30
C VAL A 142 -7.42 9.64 32.75
N ASP A 143 -7.98 10.61 33.46
CA ASP A 143 -8.43 10.44 34.85
C ASP A 143 -9.87 9.93 34.87
N ASN A 144 -10.16 8.98 35.75
CA ASN A 144 -11.51 8.46 35.98
C ASN A 144 -12.45 9.51 36.60
N SER A 145 -11.94 10.61 37.16
CA SER A 145 -12.78 11.67 37.75
C SER A 145 -13.44 12.59 36.73
N ASP A 146 -12.90 12.71 35.50
CA ASP A 146 -13.40 13.61 34.46
C ASP A 146 -13.56 12.90 33.11
N THR A 147 -14.47 11.91 33.09
CA THR A 147 -14.67 11.03 31.94
C THR A 147 -15.13 11.73 30.67
N LYS A 148 -15.86 12.84 30.80
CA LYS A 148 -16.42 13.57 29.65
C LYS A 148 -15.37 14.38 28.90
N SER A 149 -14.42 14.98 29.63
CA SER A 149 -13.40 15.85 29.05
C SER A 149 -12.44 15.06 28.15
N TRP A 150 -11.80 14.02 28.70
CA TRP A 150 -10.83 13.25 27.91
C TRP A 150 -11.48 12.43 26.79
N ALA A 151 -12.72 11.96 26.96
CA ALA A 151 -13.42 11.24 25.90
C ALA A 151 -13.66 12.15 24.68
N THR A 152 -13.95 13.44 24.95
CA THR A 152 -14.07 14.47 23.92
C THR A 152 -12.73 14.70 23.21
N ASP A 153 -11.63 14.78 23.95
CA ASP A 153 -10.29 14.98 23.39
C ASP A 153 -9.84 13.80 22.52
N ILE A 154 -10.07 12.57 22.96
CA ILE A 154 -9.81 11.36 22.16
C ILE A 154 -10.66 11.37 20.89
N LYS A 155 -11.97 11.67 20.99
CA LYS A 155 -12.86 11.77 19.82
C LYS A 155 -12.40 12.85 18.83
N ASN A 156 -11.93 14.00 19.32
CA ASN A 156 -11.38 15.07 18.50
C ASN A 156 -10.08 14.65 17.82
N CYS A 157 -9.17 14.00 18.55
CA CYS A 157 -7.94 13.47 17.98
C CYS A 157 -8.22 12.42 16.90
N LEU A 158 -9.14 11.48 17.15
CA LEU A 158 -9.57 10.50 16.15
C LEU A 158 -10.19 11.18 14.93
N ARG A 159 -10.97 12.25 15.12
CA ARG A 159 -11.50 13.06 14.01
C ARG A 159 -10.38 13.67 13.18
N ASP A 160 -9.34 14.22 13.80
CA ASP A 160 -8.21 14.82 13.08
C ASP A 160 -7.39 13.76 12.35
N LEU A 161 -7.14 12.61 12.98
CA LEU A 161 -6.46 11.49 12.35
C LEU A 161 -7.28 10.92 11.17
N LEU A 162 -8.60 10.79 11.32
CA LEU A 162 -9.54 10.43 10.27
C LEU A 162 -9.55 11.47 9.16
N THR A 163 -9.56 12.76 9.49
CA THR A 163 -9.53 13.85 8.49
C THR A 163 -8.24 13.78 7.69
N LYS A 164 -7.10 13.50 8.34
CA LYS A 164 -5.81 13.30 7.65
C LYS A 164 -5.77 12.02 6.82
N ALA A 165 -6.44 10.95 7.25
CA ALA A 165 -6.51 9.68 6.54
C ALA A 165 -7.50 9.71 5.36
N LEU A 166 -8.60 10.46 5.49
CA LEU A 166 -9.65 10.65 4.50
C LEU A 166 -9.41 11.86 3.58
N ALA A 167 -8.52 12.78 3.96
CA ALA A 167 -7.93 13.71 3.01
C ALA A 167 -7.37 12.86 1.86
N PRO A 168 -7.52 13.28 0.59
CA PRO A 168 -6.91 12.59 -0.53
C PRO A 168 -5.39 12.59 -0.32
N ARG A 169 -4.90 11.57 0.38
CA ARG A 169 -3.50 11.25 0.45
C ARG A 169 -3.20 10.71 -0.93
N VAL A 170 -2.36 11.45 -1.65
CA VAL A 170 -1.47 10.81 -2.59
C VAL A 170 -0.56 9.93 -1.73
N GLU A 171 -1.06 8.77 -1.28
CA GLU A 171 -0.17 7.79 -0.68
C GLU A 171 0.88 7.48 -1.73
N PRO A 172 2.18 7.56 -1.39
CA PRO A 172 3.21 7.16 -2.32
C PRO A 172 2.86 5.76 -2.80
N MET A 173 2.85 5.50 -4.11
CA MET A 173 2.68 4.13 -4.59
C MET A 173 3.89 3.32 -4.14
N ARG A 174 3.78 2.59 -3.02
CA ARG A 174 4.97 2.08 -2.30
C ARG A 174 5.58 0.83 -2.88
N LYS A 175 4.88 0.13 -3.78
CA LYS A 175 5.36 -1.13 -4.37
C LYS A 175 5.21 -1.04 -5.87
N LYS A 176 6.34 -0.87 -6.56
CA LYS A 176 6.47 -1.14 -7.99
C LYS A 176 7.52 -2.21 -8.13
N LYS A 177 7.27 -3.21 -8.97
CA LYS A 177 8.34 -4.06 -9.50
C LYS A 177 8.15 -4.27 -10.99
N PRO A 178 8.61 -3.33 -11.82
CA PRO A 178 8.66 -3.57 -13.24
C PRO A 178 9.83 -4.50 -13.55
N VAL A 179 9.50 -5.62 -14.18
CA VAL A 179 10.44 -6.62 -14.69
C VAL A 179 10.62 -6.38 -16.18
N ILE A 180 11.88 -6.27 -16.60
CA ILE A 180 12.29 -6.01 -17.98
C ILE A 180 12.91 -7.29 -18.56
N LEU A 181 12.34 -7.75 -19.68
CA LEU A 181 12.73 -8.94 -20.43
C LEU A 181 13.13 -8.54 -21.84
N LEU A 182 14.21 -9.13 -22.34
CA LEU A 182 14.68 -8.96 -23.71
C LEU A 182 14.28 -10.15 -24.56
N TYR A 183 13.83 -9.92 -25.78
CA TYR A 183 13.55 -10.94 -26.78
C TYR A 183 14.33 -10.63 -28.05
N ASP A 184 15.11 -11.60 -28.54
CA ASP A 184 15.83 -11.52 -29.81
C ASP A 184 15.52 -12.79 -30.62
N GLU A 185 14.37 -12.79 -31.29
CA GLU A 185 13.88 -13.97 -32.05
C GLU A 185 14.77 -14.31 -33.25
N ASN A 186 15.59 -13.36 -33.69
CA ASN A 186 16.50 -13.50 -34.82
C ASN A 186 17.96 -13.75 -34.41
N GLY A 187 18.23 -13.82 -33.10
CA GLY A 187 19.57 -14.04 -32.57
C GLY A 187 19.99 -15.50 -32.63
N THR A 188 21.29 -15.73 -32.50
CA THR A 188 21.87 -17.07 -32.47
C THR A 188 21.98 -17.55 -31.02
N LEU A 189 21.41 -18.72 -30.73
CA LEU A 189 21.43 -19.31 -29.39
C LEU A 189 22.87 -19.49 -28.90
N GLY A 190 23.18 -18.97 -27.72
CA GLY A 190 24.50 -19.06 -27.08
C GLY A 190 25.51 -17.99 -27.51
N GLU A 191 25.23 -17.20 -28.55
CA GLU A 191 26.03 -16.05 -28.92
C GLU A 191 25.74 -14.88 -27.98
N LYS A 192 26.77 -14.39 -27.27
CA LYS A 192 26.65 -13.23 -26.39
C LYS A 192 26.87 -11.94 -27.16
N ARG A 193 25.99 -10.96 -26.95
CA ARG A 193 26.06 -9.62 -27.55
C ARG A 193 26.01 -8.56 -26.47
N ARG A 194 26.88 -7.56 -26.56
CA ARG A 194 26.88 -6.41 -25.65
C ARG A 194 25.76 -5.45 -26.00
N THR A 195 25.14 -4.86 -24.99
CA THR A 195 24.15 -3.80 -25.10
C THR A 195 24.11 -2.98 -23.81
N THR A 196 23.43 -1.85 -23.86
CA THR A 196 23.20 -0.96 -22.74
C THR A 196 21.70 -0.85 -22.53
N ALA A 197 21.23 -1.00 -21.29
CA ALA A 197 19.86 -0.68 -20.93
C ALA A 197 19.84 0.57 -20.05
N GLN A 198 19.04 1.56 -20.44
CA GLN A 198 18.88 2.82 -19.74
C GLN A 198 17.42 3.02 -19.33
N ILE A 199 17.22 3.35 -18.06
CA ILE A 199 15.93 3.79 -17.55
C ILE A 199 16.05 5.23 -17.06
N THR A 200 15.22 6.11 -17.60
CA THR A 200 15.20 7.54 -17.29
C THR A 200 13.88 7.91 -16.65
N PHE A 201 13.93 8.49 -15.45
CA PHE A 201 12.76 9.02 -14.76
C PHE A 201 12.65 10.51 -15.08
N LYS A 202 11.56 10.89 -15.76
CA LYS A 202 11.31 12.26 -16.25
C LYS A 202 10.70 13.19 -15.19
N THR A 203 10.68 12.76 -13.94
CA THR A 203 9.99 13.45 -12.85
C THR A 203 10.71 13.26 -11.53
N ARG A 204 10.71 14.32 -10.69
CA ARG A 204 11.11 14.24 -9.27
C ARG A 204 10.16 13.37 -8.45
N ASN A 205 9.02 12.99 -9.01
CA ASN A 205 8.01 12.21 -8.32
C ASN A 205 8.37 10.72 -8.25
N ILE A 206 9.38 10.23 -8.97
CA ILE A 206 9.79 8.82 -8.90
C ILE A 206 11.13 8.70 -8.18
N GLU A 207 11.13 7.95 -7.09
CA GLU A 207 12.32 7.57 -6.35
C GLU A 207 12.57 6.07 -6.54
N ILE A 208 13.71 5.70 -7.13
CA ILE A 208 14.13 4.29 -7.14
C ILE A 208 14.51 3.91 -5.70
N GLY A 209 13.98 2.77 -5.27
CA GLY A 209 14.45 2.10 -4.06
C GLY A 209 15.53 1.07 -4.39
N GLU A 210 15.22 0.13 -5.28
CA GLU A 210 16.08 -1.03 -5.55
C GLU A 210 16.18 -1.32 -7.05
N THR A 211 17.28 -1.96 -7.44
CA THR A 211 17.47 -2.48 -8.81
C THR A 211 18.15 -3.82 -8.76
N PHE A 212 17.88 -4.64 -9.78
CA PHE A 212 18.52 -5.94 -9.89
C PHE A 212 18.72 -6.33 -11.36
N PRO A 213 19.96 -6.65 -11.77
CA PRO A 213 21.21 -6.44 -11.04
C PRO A 213 21.40 -4.97 -10.63
N LEU A 214 22.30 -4.71 -9.67
CA LEU A 214 22.61 -3.34 -9.26
C LEU A 214 23.08 -2.50 -10.46
N VAL A 215 22.60 -1.26 -10.54
CA VAL A 215 22.95 -0.29 -11.59
C VAL A 215 23.75 0.87 -11.05
N GLN A 216 24.33 1.64 -11.97
CA GLN A 216 24.88 2.95 -11.67
C GLN A 216 23.90 4.03 -12.14
N GLU A 217 23.69 5.04 -11.28
CA GLU A 217 23.11 6.31 -11.70
C GLU A 217 24.14 7.05 -12.55
N ILE A 218 23.69 7.58 -13.69
CA ILE A 218 24.51 8.37 -14.61
C ILE A 218 23.89 9.76 -14.78
N GLU A 219 24.71 10.73 -15.19
CA GLU A 219 24.19 12.06 -15.53
C GLU A 219 23.17 11.94 -16.68
N SER A 220 22.03 12.62 -16.54
CA SER A 220 21.02 12.66 -17.58
C SER A 220 21.60 13.28 -18.87
N LYS A 221 21.43 12.58 -20.00
CA LYS A 221 21.91 13.01 -21.33
C LYS A 221 21.38 14.38 -21.75
N ASP A 222 20.28 14.82 -21.16
CA ASP A 222 19.57 16.04 -21.56
C ASP A 222 20.05 17.28 -20.79
N GLY A 223 20.97 17.12 -19.84
CA GLY A 223 21.42 18.20 -18.94
C GLY A 223 20.33 18.69 -17.98
N ASN A 224 19.17 18.04 -17.95
CA ASN A 224 18.08 18.36 -17.03
C ASN A 224 18.33 17.70 -15.68
N SER A 225 18.70 18.50 -14.68
CA SER A 225 18.98 18.05 -13.31
C SER A 225 17.77 17.48 -12.56
N GLU A 226 16.57 17.52 -13.14
CA GLU A 226 15.37 16.90 -12.55
C GLU A 226 15.18 15.43 -12.95
N ASN A 227 15.85 14.98 -14.00
CA ASN A 227 15.77 13.60 -14.47
C ASN A 227 16.86 12.76 -13.82
N LYS A 228 16.52 11.52 -13.45
CA LYS A 228 17.51 10.52 -13.03
C LYS A 228 17.59 9.41 -14.05
N THR A 229 18.79 9.08 -14.50
CA THR A 229 19.03 8.00 -15.46
C THR A 229 19.88 6.93 -14.81
N TYR A 230 19.48 5.67 -14.96
CA TYR A 230 20.21 4.52 -14.48
C TYR A 230 20.57 3.62 -15.65
N GLN A 231 21.77 3.05 -15.59
CA GLN A 231 22.33 2.27 -16.70
C GLN A 231 22.79 0.89 -16.24
N TRP A 232 22.38 -0.14 -16.99
CA TRP A 232 23.04 -1.43 -17.02
C TRP A 232 23.92 -1.53 -18.26
N GLU A 233 25.20 -1.85 -18.05
CA GLU A 233 26.04 -2.44 -19.09
C GLU A 233 25.94 -3.96 -19.00
N LEU A 234 25.47 -4.60 -20.07
CA LEU A 234 25.18 -6.03 -20.03
C LEU A 234 25.52 -6.74 -21.34
N GLU A 235 25.69 -8.04 -21.24
CA GLU A 235 25.65 -8.96 -22.38
C GLU A 235 24.33 -9.72 -22.37
N TYR A 236 23.81 -10.05 -23.55
CA TYR A 236 22.64 -10.92 -23.67
C TYR A 236 22.90 -12.04 -24.67
N SER A 237 22.29 -13.20 -24.46
CA SER A 237 22.23 -14.29 -25.43
C SER A 237 20.77 -14.54 -25.80
N SER A 238 20.49 -14.65 -27.09
CA SER A 238 19.14 -14.94 -27.59
C SER A 238 18.60 -16.25 -26.99
N GLY A 239 17.32 -16.24 -26.61
CA GLY A 239 16.53 -17.43 -26.27
C GLY A 239 15.65 -17.93 -27.43
N GLY A 240 15.78 -17.33 -28.62
CA GLY A 240 14.85 -17.54 -29.73
C GLY A 240 13.43 -17.11 -29.34
N LYS A 241 12.54 -18.09 -29.13
CA LYS A 241 11.15 -17.84 -28.70
C LYS A 241 11.00 -17.55 -27.21
N SER A 242 12.01 -17.86 -26.37
CA SER A 242 12.04 -17.45 -24.96
C SER A 242 12.79 -16.14 -24.78
N ASN A 243 12.65 -15.53 -23.60
CA ASN A 243 13.44 -14.37 -23.23
C ASN A 243 14.94 -14.69 -23.27
N CYS A 244 15.74 -13.66 -23.54
CA CYS A 244 17.18 -13.74 -23.56
C CYS A 244 17.73 -14.02 -22.15
N ASP A 245 18.85 -14.72 -22.11
CA ASP A 245 19.69 -14.75 -20.92
C ASP A 245 20.47 -13.44 -20.83
N ILE A 246 20.44 -12.78 -19.68
CA ILE A 246 21.17 -11.54 -19.41
C ILE A 246 22.42 -11.88 -18.60
N PHE A 247 23.53 -11.19 -18.87
CA PHE A 247 24.79 -11.35 -18.17
C PHE A 247 25.33 -9.99 -17.74
N VAL A 248 25.56 -9.83 -16.44
CA VAL A 248 26.22 -8.66 -15.85
C VAL A 248 27.40 -9.17 -15.05
N GLU A 249 28.61 -8.67 -15.31
CA GLU A 249 29.85 -9.12 -14.66
C GLU A 249 30.02 -10.66 -14.65
N ASN A 250 29.74 -11.31 -15.79
CA ASN A 250 29.75 -12.78 -15.97
C ASN A 250 28.71 -13.57 -15.16
N ARG A 251 27.82 -12.92 -14.42
CA ARG A 251 26.70 -13.58 -13.73
C ARG A 251 25.48 -13.59 -14.62
N LYS A 252 24.79 -14.73 -14.68
CA LYS A 252 23.58 -14.92 -15.48
C LYS A 252 22.33 -14.50 -14.70
N TYR A 253 21.47 -13.73 -15.35
CA TYR A 253 20.19 -13.24 -14.85
C TYR A 253 19.08 -13.53 -15.86
N SER A 254 17.86 -13.76 -15.38
CA SER A 254 16.70 -14.01 -16.24
C SER A 254 16.00 -12.73 -16.70
N TYR A 255 16.18 -11.62 -15.99
CA TYR A 255 15.56 -10.33 -16.25
C TYR A 255 16.30 -9.22 -15.50
N LEU A 256 16.04 -7.98 -15.89
CA LEU A 256 16.32 -6.81 -15.07
C LEU A 256 15.04 -6.46 -14.30
N PHE A 257 15.14 -5.88 -13.11
CA PHE A 257 14.01 -5.20 -12.50
C PHE A 257 14.46 -3.96 -11.72
N TRP A 258 13.50 -3.10 -11.45
CA TRP A 258 13.67 -2.00 -10.50
C TRP A 258 12.44 -1.94 -9.59
N GLU A 259 12.61 -1.39 -8.40
CA GLU A 259 11.54 -1.01 -7.50
C GLU A 259 11.66 0.47 -7.17
N GLY A 260 10.52 1.13 -7.02
CA GLY A 260 10.51 2.55 -6.72
C GLY A 260 9.14 3.05 -6.30
N VAL A 261 9.17 4.25 -5.73
CA VAL A 261 8.00 4.95 -5.21
C VAL A 261 7.63 6.06 -6.18
N LEU A 262 6.33 6.16 -6.51
CA LEU A 262 5.81 7.30 -7.27
C LEU A 262 4.95 8.18 -6.35
N ASN A 263 5.38 9.43 -6.20
CA ASN A 263 4.69 10.52 -5.53
C ASN A 263 3.70 11.16 -6.52
N GLY A 264 2.51 10.57 -6.64
CA GLY A 264 1.48 11.05 -7.57
C GLY A 264 0.43 9.99 -7.85
N THR A 265 -0.57 10.34 -8.65
CA THR A 265 -1.50 9.39 -9.24
C THR A 265 -1.18 9.21 -10.71
N LEU A 266 -1.28 7.97 -11.21
CA LEU A 266 -1.32 7.71 -12.64
C LEU A 266 -2.78 7.60 -13.03
N GLU A 267 -3.20 8.50 -13.92
CA GLU A 267 -4.52 8.47 -14.50
C GLU A 267 -4.63 7.34 -15.52
N GLY A 268 -5.83 6.79 -15.65
CA GLY A 268 -6.03 5.63 -16.49
C GLY A 268 -7.46 5.12 -16.48
N ARG A 269 -7.72 4.11 -17.32
CA ARG A 269 -9.03 3.46 -17.42
C ARG A 269 -9.13 2.33 -16.40
N ASN A 270 -10.19 2.31 -15.60
CA ASN A 270 -10.46 1.23 -14.65
C ASN A 270 -11.26 0.09 -15.31
N ILE A 271 -10.90 -1.14 -14.98
CA ILE A 271 -11.49 -2.39 -15.43
C ILE A 271 -11.82 -3.25 -14.21
N SER A 272 -12.98 -3.91 -14.25
CA SER A 272 -13.40 -4.89 -13.24
C SER A 272 -12.81 -6.25 -13.56
N VAL A 273 -12.26 -6.91 -12.54
CA VAL A 273 -11.71 -8.26 -12.63
C VAL A 273 -12.27 -9.09 -11.48
N ASN A 274 -12.94 -10.19 -11.77
CA ASN A 274 -13.67 -10.97 -10.77
C ASN A 274 -12.82 -12.06 -10.11
N SER A 275 -11.68 -12.44 -10.71
CA SER A 275 -10.77 -13.43 -10.15
C SER A 275 -9.32 -13.27 -10.62
N VAL A 276 -8.40 -14.01 -10.00
CA VAL A 276 -6.99 -14.05 -10.40
C VAL A 276 -6.84 -14.68 -11.80
N GLU A 277 -7.68 -15.63 -12.16
CA GLU A 277 -7.73 -16.21 -13.50
C GLU A 277 -8.17 -15.16 -14.52
N GLU A 278 -9.16 -14.34 -14.21
CA GLU A 278 -9.60 -13.25 -15.07
C GLU A 278 -8.53 -12.15 -15.19
N LEU A 279 -7.77 -11.89 -14.12
CA LEU A 279 -6.58 -11.03 -14.18
C LEU A 279 -5.54 -11.60 -15.15
N SER A 280 -5.28 -12.91 -15.10
CA SER A 280 -4.38 -13.58 -16.03
C SER A 280 -4.88 -13.42 -17.48
N VAL A 281 -6.17 -13.60 -17.75
CA VAL A 281 -6.73 -13.37 -19.10
C VAL A 281 -6.54 -11.92 -19.54
N LEU A 282 -6.78 -10.94 -18.65
CA LEU A 282 -6.54 -9.51 -18.93
C LEU A 282 -5.07 -9.25 -19.29
N LEU A 283 -4.12 -9.74 -18.49
CA LEU A 283 -2.69 -9.61 -18.77
C LEU A 283 -2.31 -10.22 -20.13
N GLY A 284 -2.97 -11.32 -20.52
CA GLY A 284 -2.82 -11.94 -21.82
C GLY A 284 -3.31 -11.05 -22.96
N ARG A 285 -4.46 -10.39 -22.79
CA ARG A 285 -4.97 -9.38 -23.73
C ARG A 285 -4.03 -8.19 -23.86
N LEU A 286 -3.35 -7.81 -22.77
CA LEU A 286 -2.34 -6.74 -22.76
C LEU A 286 -1.00 -7.17 -23.38
N GLY A 287 -0.88 -8.42 -23.85
CA GLY A 287 0.26 -8.91 -24.63
C GLY A 287 1.24 -9.77 -23.84
N LEU A 288 0.97 -10.12 -22.58
CA LEU A 288 1.82 -11.03 -21.81
C LEU A 288 1.61 -12.50 -22.21
N ASN A 289 2.70 -13.25 -22.32
CA ASN A 289 2.65 -14.69 -22.53
C ASN A 289 2.36 -15.45 -21.22
N GLU A 290 2.14 -16.76 -21.31
CA GLU A 290 1.76 -17.58 -20.16
C GLU A 290 2.77 -17.52 -19.00
N ARG A 291 4.07 -17.58 -19.31
CA ARG A 291 5.12 -17.52 -18.28
C ARG A 291 5.14 -16.17 -17.58
N GLU A 292 5.13 -15.08 -18.33
CA GLU A 292 5.11 -13.71 -17.79
C GLU A 292 3.88 -13.47 -16.91
N ARG A 293 2.71 -13.98 -17.32
CA ARG A 293 1.48 -13.90 -16.52
C ARG A 293 1.59 -14.67 -15.22
N ASN A 294 2.15 -15.88 -15.26
CA ASN A 294 2.34 -16.68 -14.05
C ASN A 294 3.33 -15.99 -13.09
N ASP A 295 4.45 -15.49 -13.60
CA ASP A 295 5.45 -14.76 -12.80
C ASP A 295 4.84 -13.49 -12.19
N PHE A 296 4.03 -12.75 -12.97
CA PHE A 296 3.30 -11.58 -12.50
C PHE A 296 2.34 -11.94 -11.36
N VAL A 297 1.46 -12.92 -11.59
CA VAL A 297 0.44 -13.33 -10.62
C VAL A 297 1.10 -13.81 -9.33
N VAL A 298 2.11 -14.68 -9.42
CA VAL A 298 2.81 -15.21 -8.24
C VAL A 298 3.43 -14.09 -7.41
N TYR A 299 4.07 -13.11 -8.05
CA TYR A 299 4.68 -12.00 -7.32
C TYR A 299 3.64 -11.13 -6.60
N TRP A 300 2.55 -10.77 -7.29
CA TRP A 300 1.52 -9.87 -6.75
C TRP A 300 0.44 -10.58 -5.92
N MET A 301 0.44 -11.90 -5.87
CA MET A 301 -0.61 -12.72 -5.25
C MET A 301 -0.91 -12.28 -3.81
N ARG A 302 0.14 -12.02 -3.01
CA ARG A 302 0.00 -11.60 -1.61
C ARG A 302 -0.80 -10.30 -1.46
N ASP A 303 -0.63 -9.36 -2.39
CA ASP A 303 -1.33 -8.08 -2.33
C ASP A 303 -2.72 -8.17 -2.96
N ILE A 304 -2.89 -8.96 -4.03
CA ILE A 304 -4.20 -9.21 -4.65
C ILE A 304 -5.17 -9.89 -3.67
N TYR A 305 -4.70 -10.84 -2.85
CA TYR A 305 -5.54 -11.53 -1.86
C TYR A 305 -6.14 -10.61 -0.78
N LYS A 306 -5.63 -9.38 -0.65
CA LYS A 306 -6.18 -8.38 0.26
C LYS A 306 -7.41 -7.68 -0.31
N PHE A 307 -7.67 -7.79 -1.62
CA PHE A 307 -8.81 -7.14 -2.23
C PHE A 307 -10.05 -8.02 -2.14
N LYS A 308 -11.16 -7.46 -1.67
CA LYS A 308 -12.46 -8.14 -1.69
C LYS A 308 -12.98 -8.30 -3.13
N SER A 309 -12.71 -7.32 -3.99
CA SER A 309 -12.85 -7.43 -5.45
C SER A 309 -11.74 -6.67 -6.15
N ILE A 310 -11.28 -7.19 -7.30
CA ILE A 310 -10.07 -6.66 -7.95
C ILE A 310 -10.47 -5.59 -8.98
N GLY A 311 -10.01 -4.37 -8.75
CA GLY A 311 -9.99 -3.30 -9.74
C GLY A 311 -8.62 -3.21 -10.40
N VAL A 312 -8.58 -3.06 -11.72
CA VAL A 312 -7.34 -2.82 -12.48
C VAL A 312 -7.42 -1.49 -13.20
N ARG A 313 -6.42 -0.62 -13.00
CA ARG A 313 -6.23 0.63 -13.75
C ARG A 313 -5.18 0.44 -14.83
N LEU A 314 -5.56 0.67 -16.08
CA LEU A 314 -4.67 0.67 -17.23
C LEU A 314 -4.09 2.08 -17.41
N VAL A 315 -2.76 2.22 -17.29
CA VAL A 315 -2.06 3.52 -17.24
C VAL A 315 -0.97 3.71 -18.30
N GLU A 316 -1.01 2.94 -19.40
CA GLU A 316 0.08 2.88 -20.40
C GLU A 316 0.60 4.26 -20.84
N GLU A 317 -0.29 5.14 -21.30
CA GLU A 317 0.10 6.46 -21.81
C GLU A 317 0.69 7.36 -20.72
N GLU A 318 0.14 7.30 -19.51
CA GLU A 318 0.60 8.14 -18.41
C GLU A 318 1.92 7.62 -17.84
N TYR A 319 2.13 6.30 -17.81
CA TYR A 319 3.38 5.70 -17.39
C TYR A 319 4.54 6.04 -18.32
N GLU A 320 4.35 5.98 -19.64
CA GLU A 320 5.39 6.27 -20.64
C GLU A 320 5.92 7.72 -20.55
N LYS A 321 5.09 8.67 -20.11
CA LYS A 321 5.51 10.06 -19.90
C LYS A 321 6.45 10.22 -18.71
N GLN A 322 6.32 9.37 -17.69
CA GLN A 322 7.02 9.49 -16.42
C GLN A 322 8.29 8.65 -16.37
N VAL A 323 8.28 7.50 -17.04
CA VAL A 323 9.40 6.56 -17.08
C VAL A 323 9.72 6.25 -18.53
N GLU A 324 10.93 6.56 -18.96
CA GLU A 324 11.46 6.19 -20.26
C GLU A 324 12.38 4.98 -20.12
N LEU A 325 12.22 4.01 -21.02
CA LEU A 325 13.06 2.83 -21.12
C LEU A 325 13.62 2.74 -22.53
N GLU A 326 14.94 2.69 -22.63
CA GLU A 326 15.71 2.54 -23.86
C GLU A 326 16.74 1.42 -23.70
N ILE A 327 16.87 0.56 -24.71
CA ILE A 327 17.88 -0.50 -24.72
C ILE A 327 18.50 -0.57 -26.11
N ASP A 328 19.82 -0.45 -26.18
CA ASP A 328 20.56 -0.32 -27.43
C ASP A 328 20.31 -1.53 -28.35
N GLY A 329 19.77 -1.26 -29.55
CA GLY A 329 19.43 -2.28 -30.54
C GLY A 329 18.08 -2.97 -30.34
N PHE A 330 17.23 -2.44 -29.45
CA PHE A 330 15.86 -2.90 -29.21
C PHE A 330 14.84 -1.76 -29.36
N ASP A 331 14.42 -1.48 -30.60
CA ASP A 331 13.54 -0.34 -30.91
C ASP A 331 12.06 -0.59 -30.57
N LYS A 332 11.66 -1.85 -30.44
CA LYS A 332 10.27 -2.25 -30.18
C LYS A 332 10.10 -2.59 -28.70
N LYS A 333 9.05 -2.06 -28.07
CA LYS A 333 8.74 -2.36 -26.66
C LYS A 333 7.26 -2.57 -26.45
N ARG A 334 6.93 -3.43 -25.49
CA ARG A 334 5.58 -3.59 -24.94
C ARG A 334 5.68 -3.52 -23.43
N ARG A 335 4.97 -2.55 -22.84
CA ARG A 335 5.01 -2.27 -21.40
C ARG A 335 3.61 -2.50 -20.83
N VAL A 336 3.49 -3.40 -19.87
CA VAL A 336 2.24 -3.79 -19.20
C VAL A 336 2.36 -3.41 -17.74
N ILE A 337 2.15 -2.13 -17.45
CA ILE A 337 2.13 -1.60 -16.08
C ILE A 337 0.71 -1.26 -15.69
N ILE A 338 0.23 -1.88 -14.62
CA ILE A 338 -1.15 -1.71 -14.15
C ILE A 338 -1.22 -1.23 -12.69
N GLY A 339 -2.22 -0.42 -12.38
CA GLY A 339 -2.60 -0.16 -10.99
C GLY A 339 -3.60 -1.19 -10.52
N MET A 340 -3.51 -1.65 -9.27
CA MET A 340 -4.48 -2.57 -8.68
C MET A 340 -5.07 -1.98 -7.41
N PHE A 341 -6.38 -2.15 -7.20
CA PHE A 341 -7.10 -1.61 -6.05
C PHE A 341 -8.29 -2.48 -5.64
N ASP A 342 -8.81 -2.26 -4.45
CA ASP A 342 -10.07 -2.86 -4.01
C ASP A 342 -11.25 -2.14 -4.67
N ALA A 343 -11.96 -2.83 -5.56
CA ALA A 343 -13.11 -2.32 -6.29
C ALA A 343 -14.45 -2.57 -5.57
N SER A 344 -14.45 -2.87 -4.27
CA SER A 344 -15.67 -3.24 -3.54
C SER A 344 -16.77 -2.19 -3.65
N GLY A 345 -17.92 -2.61 -4.19
CA GLY A 345 -19.08 -1.74 -4.38
C GLY A 345 -18.95 -0.77 -5.56
N MET A 346 -17.89 -0.88 -6.36
CA MET A 346 -17.70 -0.11 -7.59
C MET A 346 -18.11 -0.94 -8.81
N LYS A 347 -18.50 -0.27 -9.90
CA LYS A 347 -18.81 -0.91 -11.18
C LYS A 347 -17.96 -0.27 -12.28
N PHE A 348 -17.26 -1.12 -13.01
CA PHE A 348 -16.43 -0.75 -14.17
C PHE A 348 -16.72 -1.71 -15.33
N ASP A 349 -16.22 -1.39 -16.51
CA ASP A 349 -16.27 -2.32 -17.65
C ASP A 349 -15.47 -3.60 -17.34
N GLY A 350 -15.88 -4.74 -17.89
CA GLY A 350 -15.15 -6.00 -17.73
C GLY A 350 -13.97 -6.12 -18.69
N ILE A 351 -13.22 -7.22 -18.58
CA ILE A 351 -12.01 -7.48 -19.36
C ILE A 351 -12.28 -7.61 -20.87
N GLU A 352 -13.52 -7.91 -21.26
CA GLU A 352 -13.97 -7.98 -22.65
C GLU A 352 -13.88 -6.64 -23.37
N SER A 353 -13.91 -5.54 -22.62
CA SER A 353 -13.76 -4.19 -23.13
C SER A 353 -12.31 -3.83 -23.51
N VAL A 354 -11.36 -4.71 -23.17
CA VAL A 354 -9.93 -4.58 -23.47
C VAL A 354 -9.61 -5.41 -24.72
N LYS A 355 -9.17 -4.73 -25.77
CA LYS A 355 -8.75 -5.38 -27.02
C LYS A 355 -7.47 -6.19 -26.80
N GLN A 356 -7.37 -7.32 -27.48
CA GLN A 356 -6.15 -8.10 -27.49
C GLN A 356 -5.07 -7.37 -28.32
N ILE A 357 -3.89 -7.24 -27.74
CA ILE A 357 -2.73 -6.59 -28.32
C ILE A 357 -1.76 -7.67 -28.80
N GLU A 358 -1.31 -7.56 -30.04
CA GLU A 358 -0.29 -8.44 -30.59
C GLU A 358 1.09 -8.09 -30.04
N ARG A 359 1.89 -9.13 -29.78
CA ARG A 359 3.27 -8.94 -29.36
C ARG A 359 4.14 -8.44 -30.51
N PRO A 360 5.15 -7.59 -30.24
CA PRO A 360 6.17 -7.29 -31.22
C PRO A 360 6.90 -8.58 -31.68
N LYS A 361 7.48 -8.53 -32.88
CA LYS A 361 8.29 -9.61 -33.47
C LYS A 361 9.73 -9.15 -33.73
N GLY A 362 10.67 -10.09 -33.73
CA GLY A 362 12.09 -9.86 -33.93
C GLY A 362 12.81 -9.50 -32.63
N LYS A 363 13.49 -8.35 -32.59
CA LYS A 363 14.10 -7.81 -31.37
C LYS A 363 13.12 -6.87 -30.66
N TYR A 364 12.79 -7.17 -29.41
CA TYR A 364 11.88 -6.34 -28.63
C TYR A 364 12.04 -6.50 -27.12
N ILE A 365 11.47 -5.55 -26.39
CA ILE A 365 11.44 -5.49 -24.94
C ILE A 365 10.02 -5.81 -24.46
N ILE A 366 9.91 -6.62 -23.42
CA ILE A 366 8.71 -6.70 -22.58
C ILE A 366 9.06 -6.11 -21.23
N GLU A 367 8.28 -5.13 -20.77
CA GLU A 367 8.28 -4.72 -19.36
C GLU A 367 6.90 -5.00 -18.78
N TRP A 368 6.83 -5.60 -17.59
CA TRP A 368 5.56 -5.77 -16.89
C TRP A 368 5.72 -5.50 -15.40
N GLY A 369 4.67 -5.03 -14.76
CA GLY A 369 4.69 -4.70 -13.34
C GLY A 369 3.36 -4.15 -12.88
N ALA A 370 3.23 -3.94 -11.57
CA ALA A 370 2.06 -3.34 -11.00
C ALA A 370 2.42 -2.29 -9.94
N PHE A 371 1.40 -1.56 -9.52
CA PHE A 371 1.40 -0.79 -8.28
C PHE A 371 0.05 -0.92 -7.58
N ILE A 372 0.07 -0.79 -6.25
CA ILE A 372 -1.15 -0.78 -5.46
C ILE A 372 -1.67 0.64 -5.33
N ILE A 373 -2.96 0.84 -5.59
CA ILE A 373 -3.70 2.06 -5.34
C ILE A 373 -4.57 1.79 -4.11
N HIS A 374 -4.37 2.60 -3.06
CA HIS A 374 -5.07 2.48 -1.79
C HIS A 374 -6.37 3.29 -1.74
#